data_AF-A0A183LDL4-F1
#
_entry.id   AF-A0A183LDL4-F1
#
_cell.length_a   1.000
_cell.length_b   1.000
_cell.length_c   1.000
_cell.angle_alpha   90.00
_cell.angle_beta   90.00
_cell.angle_gamma   90.00
#
_symmetry.space_group_name_H-M   'P 1'
#
loop_
_entity.id
_entity.type
_entity.pdbx_description
1 polymer ?
#
loop_
_entity_poly.entity_id
_entity_poly.type
_entity_poly.pdbx_seq_one_letter_code
_entity_poly.pdbx_strand_id
1 'polypeptide(L)'
;MLPTFHWSDYLVFGISLVCYSLIGIYHRYHDVIFGKLTNCFRGINFQPKVRKKMNVEELFLGDRNLTLLPIVGSVMASFLSAVGILGTASEAYQCGIQFITLVGGYCIAFPLAAYVYMPVFYKLRLNSAHEVS
;
A
#
# COMPACT_ATOMS: atom_id res chain seq x y z
N MET A 1 12.67 35.89 0.21
CA MET A 1 13.94 35.20 0.53
C MET A 1 13.86 33.81 -0.08
N LEU A 2 14.69 33.51 -1.09
CA LEU A 2 14.75 32.16 -1.66
C LEU A 2 15.23 31.20 -0.57
N PRO A 3 14.53 30.09 -0.27
CA PRO A 3 15.04 29.10 0.66
C PRO A 3 16.28 28.45 0.02
N THR A 4 17.46 28.87 0.48
CA THR A 4 18.71 28.23 0.07
C THR A 4 18.80 26.89 0.80
N PHE A 5 18.66 25.80 0.05
CA PHE A 5 18.86 24.45 0.56
C PHE A 5 20.26 24.35 1.20
N HIS A 6 20.31 23.95 2.46
CA HIS A 6 21.56 23.78 3.18
C HIS A 6 22.21 22.46 2.76
N TRP A 7 23.54 22.36 2.86
CA TRP A 7 24.25 21.10 2.53
C TRP A 7 23.73 19.90 3.33
N SER A 8 23.18 20.15 4.52
CA SER A 8 22.51 19.16 5.37
C SER A 8 21.27 18.53 4.71
N ASP A 9 20.49 19.29 3.95
CA ASP A 9 19.23 18.81 3.37
C ASP A 9 19.50 17.83 2.22
N TYR A 10 20.57 18.08 1.45
CA TYR A 10 21.04 17.17 0.41
C TYR A 10 21.57 15.85 0.98
N LEU A 11 22.24 15.89 2.13
CA LEU A 11 22.69 14.68 2.82
C LEU A 11 21.51 13.83 3.28
N VAL A 12 20.48 14.45 3.88
CA VAL A 12 19.26 13.73 4.32
C VAL A 12 18.56 13.11 3.11
N PHE A 13 18.45 13.84 2.00
CA PHE A 13 17.86 13.33 0.77
C PHE A 13 18.66 12.14 0.21
N GLY A 14 19.99 12.26 0.15
CA GLY A 14 20.88 11.20 -0.30
C GLY A 14 20.80 9.94 0.57
N ILE A 15 20.84 10.10 1.89
CA ILE A 15 20.71 8.99 2.85
C ILE A 15 19.34 8.32 2.69
N SER A 16 18.26 9.09 2.55
CA SER A 16 16.92 8.52 2.37
C SER A 16 16.80 7.69 1.09
N LEU A 17 17.37 8.15 -0.03
CA LEU A 17 17.41 7.41 -1.29
C LEU A 17 18.19 6.10 -1.16
N VAL A 18 19.34 6.14 -0.49
CA VAL A 18 20.14 4.95 -0.22
C VAL A 18 19.35 3.98 0.66
N CYS A 19 18.69 4.45 1.71
CA CYS A 19 17.81 3.62 2.55
C CYS A 19 16.68 2.98 1.73
N TYR A 20 15.97 3.73 0.88
CA TYR A 20 14.88 3.18 0.05
C TYR A 20 15.39 2.15 -0.98
N SER A 21 16.53 2.41 -1.62
CA SER A 21 17.20 1.47 -2.51
C SER A 21 17.60 0.19 -1.77
N LEU A 22 18.18 0.32 -0.57
CA LEU A 22 18.54 -0.80 0.28
C LEU A 22 17.33 -1.64 0.72
N ILE A 23 16.20 -1.01 1.05
CA ILE A 23 14.96 -1.70 1.40
C ILE A 23 14.43 -2.52 0.21
N GLY A 24 14.51 -1.96 -1.01
CA GLY A 24 14.15 -2.67 -2.24
C GLY A 24 15.06 -3.88 -2.51
N ILE A 25 16.37 -3.71 -2.35
CA ILE A 25 17.35 -4.80 -2.48
C ILE A 25 17.13 -5.85 -1.38
N TYR A 26 16.87 -5.43 -0.15
CA TYR A 26 16.57 -6.32 0.98
C TYR A 26 15.35 -7.19 0.70
N HIS A 27 14.24 -6.61 0.21
CA HIS A 27 13.04 -7.38 -0.11
C HIS A 27 13.27 -8.40 -1.24
N ARG A 28 14.22 -8.13 -2.15
CA ARG A 28 14.65 -9.08 -3.18
C ARG A 28 15.49 -10.24 -2.64
N TYR A 29 16.34 -10.00 -1.63
CA TYR A 29 17.14 -11.04 -0.99
C TYR A 29 16.44 -11.71 0.21
N HIS A 30 15.28 -11.19 0.64
CA HIS A 30 14.51 -11.67 1.79
C HIS A 30 14.16 -13.17 1.69
N ASP A 31 13.84 -13.67 0.50
CA ASP A 31 13.51 -15.09 0.30
C ASP A 31 14.70 -16.03 0.55
N VAL A 32 15.93 -15.59 0.23
CA VAL A 32 17.15 -16.39 0.40
C VAL A 32 17.60 -16.39 1.86
N ILE A 33 17.47 -15.24 2.53
CA ILE A 33 17.85 -15.07 3.94
C ILE A 33 16.88 -15.83 4.85
N PHE A 34 15.57 -15.75 4.59
CA PHE A 34 14.57 -16.48 5.37
C PHE A 34 14.77 -17.99 5.27
N GLY A 35 15.06 -18.52 4.08
CA GLY A 35 15.40 -19.95 3.90
C GLY A 35 16.62 -20.39 4.69
N LYS A 36 17.67 -19.55 4.79
CA LYS A 36 18.87 -19.84 5.59
C LYS A 36 18.61 -19.75 7.10
N LEU A 37 17.78 -18.78 7.52
CA LEU A 37 17.37 -18.60 8.91
C LEU A 37 16.50 -19.77 9.40
N THR A 38 15.53 -20.22 8.60
CA THR A 38 14.69 -21.40 8.88
C THR A 38 15.52 -22.68 9.04
N ASN A 39 16.58 -22.85 8.24
CA ASN A 39 17.50 -24.00 8.39
C ASN A 39 18.39 -23.91 9.65
N CYS A 40 18.60 -22.71 10.20
CA CYS A 40 19.30 -22.51 11.46
C CYS A 40 18.37 -22.78 12.67
N PHE A 41 17.10 -22.40 12.56
CA PHE A 41 16.05 -22.66 13.55
C PHE A 41 15.38 -24.03 13.35
N ARG A 42 16.16 -25.12 13.49
CA ARG A 42 15.71 -26.53 13.49
C ARG A 42 14.88 -26.91 14.74
N GLY A 43 13.87 -26.12 15.08
CA GLY A 43 12.98 -26.40 16.23
C GLY A 43 11.53 -25.94 16.04
N ILE A 44 11.25 -25.18 14.99
CA ILE A 44 9.90 -24.75 14.62
C ILE A 44 9.62 -25.45 13.29
N ASN A 45 8.54 -26.23 13.20
CA ASN A 45 8.11 -26.89 11.95
C ASN A 45 7.58 -25.84 10.94
N PHE A 46 8.41 -24.90 10.54
CA PHE A 46 8.08 -23.90 9.54
C PHE A 46 8.64 -24.39 8.20
N GLN A 47 7.84 -25.16 7.48
CA GLN A 47 8.17 -25.58 6.12
C GLN A 47 8.30 -24.31 5.26
N PRO A 48 9.47 -24.00 4.68
CA PRO A 48 9.58 -22.88 3.77
C PRO A 48 8.62 -23.13 2.60
N LYS A 49 7.57 -22.31 2.51
CA LYS A 49 6.56 -22.42 1.47
C LYS A 49 7.27 -22.16 0.14
N VAL A 50 7.59 -23.22 -0.60
CA VAL A 50 8.08 -23.11 -1.98
C VAL A 50 7.10 -22.18 -2.67
N ARG A 51 7.58 -21.02 -3.15
CA ARG A 51 6.75 -20.08 -3.92
C ARG A 51 6.27 -20.85 -5.14
N LYS A 52 5.07 -21.41 -5.06
CA LYS A 52 4.37 -22.01 -6.20
C LYS A 52 4.28 -20.90 -7.25
N LYS A 53 4.48 -21.22 -8.53
CA LYS A 53 4.23 -20.26 -9.60
C LYS A 53 2.79 -19.80 -9.45
N MET A 54 2.60 -18.60 -8.91
CA MET A 54 1.28 -18.05 -8.65
C MET A 54 0.65 -17.77 -10.00
N ASN A 55 -0.52 -18.34 -10.24
CA ASN A 55 -1.28 -17.99 -11.42
C ASN A 55 -1.72 -16.52 -11.30
N VAL A 56 -1.99 -15.83 -12.41
CA VAL A 56 -2.39 -14.41 -12.39
C VAL A 56 -3.58 -14.18 -11.46
N GLU A 57 -4.54 -15.10 -11.48
CA GLU A 57 -5.71 -15.07 -10.59
C GLU A 57 -5.35 -15.20 -9.11
N GLU A 58 -4.36 -16.04 -8.75
CA GLU A 58 -3.90 -16.19 -7.37
C GLU A 58 -3.14 -14.95 -6.89
N LEU A 59 -2.45 -14.23 -7.79
CA LEU A 59 -1.78 -12.97 -7.49
C LEU A 59 -2.78 -11.83 -7.27
N PHE A 60 -3.84 -11.74 -8.09
CA PHE A 60 -4.86 -10.69 -7.99
C PHE A 60 -5.88 -10.94 -6.88
N LEU A 61 -6.29 -12.19 -6.67
CA LEU A 61 -7.33 -12.58 -5.69
C LEU A 61 -6.75 -13.03 -4.35
N GLY A 62 -5.44 -13.29 -4.28
CA GLY A 62 -4.73 -13.73 -3.08
C GLY A 62 -5.40 -14.93 -2.40
N ASP A 63 -5.77 -15.94 -3.20
CA ASP A 63 -6.43 -17.16 -2.74
C ASP A 63 -7.77 -16.93 -2.00
N ARG A 64 -8.40 -15.74 -2.14
CA ARG A 64 -9.60 -15.31 -1.38
C ARG A 64 -9.46 -15.43 0.16
N ASN A 65 -8.24 -15.69 0.63
CA ASN A 65 -7.86 -15.92 2.03
C ASN A 65 -6.87 -14.84 2.51
N LEU A 66 -6.79 -13.69 1.81
CA LEU A 66 -6.02 -12.56 2.31
C LEU A 66 -6.65 -12.04 3.60
N THR A 67 -5.85 -11.95 4.65
CA THR A 67 -6.24 -11.31 5.91
C THR A 67 -6.64 -9.85 5.65
N LEU A 68 -7.56 -9.30 6.44
CA LEU A 68 -8.05 -7.92 6.30
C LEU A 68 -6.92 -6.87 6.29
N LEU A 69 -5.87 -7.10 7.08
CA LEU A 69 -4.75 -6.16 7.25
C LEU A 69 -3.99 -5.85 5.95
N PRO A 70 -3.45 -6.83 5.19
CA PRO A 70 -2.77 -6.57 3.92
C PRO A 70 -3.71 -5.99 2.85
N ILE A 71 -5.01 -6.34 2.86
CA ILE A 71 -5.98 -5.78 1.92
C ILE A 71 -6.13 -4.28 2.18
N VAL A 72 -6.43 -3.89 3.43
CA VAL A 72 -6.57 -2.47 3.80
C VAL A 72 -5.26 -1.72 3.57
N GLY A 73 -4.12 -2.33 3.93
CA GLY A 73 -2.79 -1.75 3.69
C GLY A 73 -2.51 -1.44 2.21
N SER A 74 -2.85 -2.36 1.30
CA SER A 74 -2.70 -2.13 -0.15
C SER A 74 -3.63 -1.03 -0.65
N VAL A 75 -4.89 -1.01 -0.19
CA VAL A 75 -5.86 0.02 -0.58
C VAL A 75 -5.41 1.39 -0.10
N MET A 76 -4.95 1.51 1.15
CA MET A 76 -4.41 2.76 1.69
C MET A 76 -3.16 3.21 0.91
N ALA A 77 -2.28 2.29 0.55
CA ALA A 77 -1.10 2.60 -0.26
C ALA A 77 -1.47 3.15 -1.64
N SER A 78 -2.54 2.66 -2.27
CA SER A 78 -3.05 3.21 -3.54
C SER A 78 -3.71 4.58 -3.40
N PHE A 79 -4.34 4.87 -2.25
CA PHE A 79 -5.00 6.16 -2.01
C PHE A 79 -4.03 7.27 -1.62
N LEU A 80 -2.92 6.94 -0.94
CA LEU A 80 -1.96 7.92 -0.47
C LEU A 80 -1.02 8.38 -1.61
N SER A 81 -1.21 9.61 -2.06
CA SER A 81 -0.33 10.28 -3.02
C SER A 81 0.19 11.60 -2.44
N ALA A 82 1.48 11.90 -2.70
CA ALA A 82 2.14 13.12 -2.24
C ALA A 82 1.43 14.39 -2.74
N VAL A 83 0.85 14.34 -3.94
CA VAL A 83 0.09 15.46 -4.53
C VAL A 83 -1.20 15.72 -3.75
N GLY A 84 -1.88 14.68 -3.28
CA GLY A 84 -3.11 14.82 -2.50
C GLY A 84 -2.87 15.50 -1.15
N ILE A 85 -1.77 15.16 -0.48
CA ILE A 85 -1.41 15.76 0.82
C ILE A 85 -1.01 17.24 0.65
N LEU A 86 -0.21 17.55 -0.37
CA LEU A 86 0.20 18.94 -0.63
C LEU A 86 -0.97 19.81 -1.11
N GLY A 87 -1.84 19.27 -1.97
CA GLY A 87 -3.03 19.97 -2.46
C GLY A 87 -4.04 20.24 -1.35
N THR A 88 -4.36 19.23 -0.53
CA THR A 88 -5.27 19.40 0.61
C THR A 88 -4.73 20.36 1.67
N ALA A 89 -3.41 20.35 1.93
CA ALA A 89 -2.79 21.34 2.80
C ALA A 89 -2.93 22.75 2.21
N SER A 90 -2.65 22.94 0.91
CA SER A 90 -2.78 24.25 0.27
C SER A 90 -4.21 24.80 0.30
N GLU A 91 -5.21 23.93 0.13
CA GLU A 91 -6.62 24.30 0.23
C GLU A 91 -7.02 24.60 1.67
N ALA A 92 -6.53 23.84 2.64
CA ALA A 92 -6.77 24.09 4.06
C ALA A 92 -6.21 25.44 4.52
N TYR A 93 -5.06 25.87 3.98
CA TYR A 93 -4.48 27.19 4.28
C TYR A 93 -5.27 28.35 3.66
N GLN A 94 -5.96 28.14 2.53
CA GLN A 94 -6.72 29.19 1.84
C GLN A 94 -8.20 29.23 2.29
N CYS A 95 -8.82 28.07 2.51
CA CYS A 95 -10.25 27.89 2.76
C CYS A 95 -10.50 26.93 3.93
N GLY A 96 -10.28 27.38 5.16
CA GLY A 96 -10.38 26.53 6.36
C GLY A 96 -11.75 25.90 6.62
N ILE A 97 -12.86 26.63 6.40
CA ILE A 97 -14.21 26.12 6.68
C ILE A 97 -14.65 25.08 5.62
N GLN A 98 -14.32 25.32 4.35
CA GLN A 98 -14.67 24.43 3.24
C GLN A 98 -13.96 23.08 3.36
N PHE A 99 -12.73 23.07 3.87
CA PHE A 99 -11.97 21.86 4.15
C PHE A 99 -12.65 20.96 5.20
N ILE A 100 -13.18 21.54 6.28
CA ILE A 100 -13.86 20.77 7.35
C ILE A 100 -15.14 20.10 6.82
N THR A 101 -15.92 20.81 5.99
CA THR A 101 -17.12 20.24 5.35
C THR A 101 -16.77 19.08 4.42
N LEU A 102 -15.67 19.20 3.67
CA LEU A 102 -15.17 18.14 2.80
C LEU A 102 -14.74 16.90 3.58
N VAL A 103 -13.99 17.08 4.68
CA VAL A 103 -13.60 15.97 5.57
C VAL A 103 -14.83 15.27 6.16
N GLY A 104 -15.83 16.04 6.62
CA GLY A 104 -17.10 15.51 7.10
C GLY A 104 -17.84 14.68 6.03
N GLY A 105 -17.84 15.15 4.78
CA GLY A 105 -18.40 14.43 3.64
C GLY A 105 -17.67 13.11 3.36
N TYR A 106 -16.34 13.10 3.36
CA TYR A 106 -15.55 11.87 3.19
C TYR A 106 -15.83 10.85 4.31
N CYS A 107 -15.93 11.28 5.56
CA CYS A 107 -16.24 10.38 6.68
C CYS A 107 -17.56 9.62 6.52
N ILE A 108 -18.55 10.21 5.84
CA ILE A 108 -19.86 9.58 5.58
C ILE A 108 -19.84 8.80 4.27
N ALA A 109 -19.15 9.32 3.24
CA ALA A 109 -19.08 8.69 1.93
C ALA A 109 -18.32 7.36 1.96
N PHE A 110 -17.23 7.23 2.73
CA PHE A 110 -16.44 5.99 2.84
C PHE A 110 -17.25 4.78 3.35
N PRO A 111 -17.96 4.85 4.50
CA PRO A 111 -18.78 3.73 4.95
C PRO A 111 -19.97 3.49 4.02
N LEU A 112 -20.61 4.53 3.49
CA LEU A 112 -21.70 4.37 2.52
C LEU A 112 -21.23 3.63 1.26
N ALA A 113 -20.07 4.02 0.71
CA ALA A 113 -19.45 3.35 -0.40
C ALA A 113 -19.09 1.90 -0.03
N ALA A 114 -18.52 1.65 1.14
CA ALA A 114 -18.22 0.28 1.57
C ALA A 114 -19.50 -0.60 1.60
N TYR A 115 -20.60 -0.11 2.15
CA TYR A 115 -21.86 -0.87 2.22
C TYR A 115 -22.55 -1.08 0.87
N VAL A 116 -22.42 -0.12 -0.07
CA VAL A 116 -23.07 -0.20 -1.39
C VAL A 116 -22.21 -0.96 -2.39
N TYR A 117 -20.90 -0.69 -2.45
CA TYR A 117 -20.00 -1.32 -3.42
C TYR A 117 -19.60 -2.74 -3.02
N MET A 118 -19.38 -3.02 -1.73
CA MET A 118 -19.00 -4.37 -1.28
C MET A 118 -19.98 -5.48 -1.71
N PRO A 119 -21.31 -5.35 -1.56
CA PRO A 119 -22.24 -6.40 -2.02
C PRO A 119 -22.29 -6.52 -3.55
N VAL A 120 -22.08 -5.44 -4.29
CA VAL A 120 -22.06 -5.45 -5.76
C VAL A 120 -20.83 -6.22 -6.26
N PHE A 121 -19.65 -5.91 -5.75
CA PHE A 121 -18.42 -6.63 -6.12
C PHE A 121 -18.45 -8.11 -5.71
N TYR A 122 -19.06 -8.44 -4.56
CA TYR A 122 -19.20 -9.84 -4.13
C TYR A 122 -20.19 -10.64 -4.98
N LYS A 123 -21.24 -10.01 -5.50
CA LYS A 123 -22.27 -10.66 -6.32
C LYS A 123 -21.83 -10.90 -7.76
N LEU A 124 -20.98 -10.03 -8.31
CA LEU A 124 -20.56 -10.13 -9.71
C LEU A 124 -19.45 -11.16 -9.96
N ARG A 125 -18.72 -11.65 -8.95
CA ARG A 125 -17.62 -12.65 -9.11
C ARG A 125 -16.63 -12.33 -10.26
N LEU A 126 -16.50 -11.07 -10.64
CA LEU A 126 -15.64 -10.67 -11.75
C LEU A 126 -14.19 -10.62 -11.27
N ASN A 127 -13.34 -11.44 -11.89
CA ASN A 127 -11.90 -11.46 -11.63
C ASN A 127 -11.17 -10.29 -12.32
N SER A 128 -11.85 -9.54 -13.20
CA SER A 128 -11.35 -8.35 -13.89
C SER A 128 -12.52 -7.55 -14.45
N ALA A 129 -12.39 -6.21 -14.51
CA ALA A 129 -13.38 -5.32 -15.14
C ALA A 129 -13.48 -5.49 -16.69
N HIS A 130 -12.73 -6.44 -17.27
CA HIS A 130 -12.61 -6.64 -18.71
C HIS A 130 -12.89 -8.07 -19.21
N GLU A 131 -13.64 -8.89 -18.48
CA GLU A 131 -14.18 -10.14 -19.06
C GLU A 131 -15.40 -9.84 -19.94
N VAL A 132 -15.17 -9.23 -21.10
CA VAL A 132 -16.10 -9.32 -22.23
C VAL A 132 -15.29 -9.78 -23.44
N SER A 133 -15.54 -11.03 -23.82
CA SER A 133 -15.08 -11.78 -25.01
C SER A 133 -13.85 -12.66 -24.84
#